data_AF-A0A1A3SX25-F1
#
_entry.id   AF-A0A1A3SX25-F1
#
_cell.length_a   1.000
_cell.length_b   1.000
_cell.length_c   1.000
_cell.angle_alpha   90.00
_cell.angle_beta   90.00
_cell.angle_gamma   90.00
#
_symmetry.space_group_name_H-M   'P 1'
#
loop_
_entity.id
_entity.type
_entity.pdbx_description
1 polymer ?
#
loop_
_entity_poly.entity_id
_entity_poly.type
_entity_poly.pdbx_seq_one_letter_code
_entity_poly.pdbx_strand_id
1 'polypeptide(L)'
;MKFSTLALVASAVAATTVAVAPTAHAEPTALERLCAAQAWPRPVPDVVGLMFEPYSKRIPAGSSGGALACWDDIRAITESGRDATRAAAGGWDTIASVAPPPGTLVDRDQPITVRLAPMDYDAPKSFAACEWVSTTEVSDIFGFTGPIERDEYVSTGSVEPSCTYRSPGRTAVLSRLLVSGAFAVDAEADYSLIPYGNATAITGLGRAARCITGLQGAQGSRYNEVDVLLDGNRLFEAQGLGAQPCDQLTTFAKTAIDRL
;
A
#
# COMPACT_ATOMS: atom_id res chain seq x y z
N MET A 1 86.17 -5.96 39.20
CA MET A 1 85.37 -7.15 38.81
C MET A 1 84.18 -6.66 38.00
N LYS A 2 83.88 -7.35 36.89
CA LYS A 2 82.98 -6.94 35.81
C LYS A 2 81.52 -6.81 36.29
N PHE A 3 80.86 -5.68 35.99
CA PHE A 3 79.41 -5.57 36.04
C PHE A 3 78.88 -5.65 34.61
N SER A 4 78.08 -6.69 34.34
CA SER A 4 77.44 -6.95 33.05
C SER A 4 76.15 -6.13 32.95
N THR A 5 76.04 -5.34 31.89
CA THR A 5 74.83 -4.57 31.55
C THR A 5 73.87 -5.47 30.78
N LEU A 6 72.68 -5.74 31.35
CA LEU A 6 71.57 -6.43 30.70
C LEU A 6 70.76 -5.43 29.86
N ALA A 7 70.65 -5.69 28.55
CA ALA A 7 69.77 -4.94 27.66
C ALA A 7 68.36 -5.55 27.68
N LEU A 8 67.37 -4.74 28.04
CA LEU A 8 65.96 -5.08 28.07
C LEU A 8 65.36 -4.77 26.70
N VAL A 9 64.99 -5.80 25.93
CA VAL A 9 64.31 -5.66 24.64
C VAL A 9 62.82 -5.52 24.90
N ALA A 10 62.28 -4.32 24.72
CA ALA A 10 60.85 -4.07 24.77
C ALA A 10 60.22 -4.39 23.41
N SER A 11 59.43 -5.46 23.34
CA SER A 11 58.61 -5.78 22.17
C SER A 11 57.39 -4.88 22.13
N ALA A 12 57.37 -3.92 21.19
CA ALA A 12 56.19 -3.11 20.90
C ALA A 12 55.16 -3.95 20.15
N VAL A 13 54.04 -4.25 20.82
CA VAL A 13 52.86 -4.85 20.18
C VAL A 13 52.12 -3.72 19.46
N ALA A 14 52.23 -3.69 18.13
CA ALA A 14 51.46 -2.76 17.30
C ALA A 14 49.99 -3.21 17.30
N ALA A 15 49.13 -2.44 17.98
CA ALA A 15 47.68 -2.60 17.88
C ALA A 15 47.22 -2.09 16.51
N THR A 16 46.90 -3.02 15.60
CA THR A 16 46.21 -2.71 14.36
C THR A 16 44.77 -2.33 14.69
N THR A 17 44.48 -1.04 14.70
CA THR A 17 43.11 -0.52 14.73
C THR A 17 42.43 -0.86 13.40
N VAL A 18 41.55 -1.86 13.43
CA VAL A 18 40.66 -2.16 12.30
C VAL A 18 39.67 -1.00 12.21
N ALA A 19 39.88 -0.10 11.26
CA ALA A 19 38.91 0.92 10.90
C ALA A 19 37.68 0.23 10.30
N VAL A 20 36.62 0.06 11.10
CA VAL A 20 35.32 -0.36 10.60
C VAL A 20 34.79 0.79 9.75
N ALA A 21 34.72 0.58 8.44
CA ALA A 21 34.06 1.54 7.55
C ALA A 21 32.60 1.71 7.99
N PRO A 22 32.09 2.95 8.10
CA PRO A 22 30.69 3.16 8.44
C PRO A 22 29.84 2.45 7.39
N THR A 23 28.95 1.58 7.85
CA THR A 23 27.85 1.05 7.03
C THR A 23 27.07 2.23 6.48
N ALA A 24 27.10 2.42 5.15
CA ALA A 24 26.25 3.39 4.49
C ALA A 24 24.80 3.04 4.81
N HIS A 25 24.13 3.90 5.56
CA HIS A 25 22.69 3.77 5.77
C HIS A 25 21.99 3.94 4.42
N ALA A 26 21.07 3.04 4.10
CA ALA A 26 20.24 3.19 2.91
C ALA A 26 19.51 4.54 2.97
N GLU A 27 19.38 5.21 1.83
CA GLU A 27 18.62 6.45 1.76
C GLU A 27 17.16 6.20 2.16
N PRO A 28 16.52 7.09 2.95
CA PRO A 28 15.12 6.94 3.31
C PRO A 28 14.23 6.88 2.07
N THR A 29 13.31 5.93 2.07
CA THR A 29 12.27 5.78 1.05
C THR A 29 11.37 7.02 0.99
N ALA A 30 10.62 7.17 -0.10
CA ALA A 30 9.70 8.29 -0.25
C ALA A 30 8.60 8.29 0.84
N LEU A 31 8.09 7.11 1.20
CA LEU A 31 7.14 6.93 2.30
C LEU A 31 7.76 7.30 3.66
N GLU A 32 8.98 6.85 3.96
CA GLU A 32 9.66 7.20 5.22
C GLU A 32 9.87 8.72 5.35
N ARG A 33 10.24 9.39 4.25
CA ARG A 33 10.34 10.86 4.22
C ARG A 33 8.99 11.53 4.43
N LEU A 34 7.94 11.00 3.79
CA LEU A 34 6.58 11.50 3.96
C LEU A 34 6.11 11.39 5.43
N CYS A 35 6.34 10.24 6.06
CA CYS A 35 5.97 10.00 7.46
C CYS A 35 6.82 10.83 8.44
N ALA A 36 8.11 11.04 8.15
CA ALA A 36 8.99 11.88 8.96
C ALA A 36 8.62 13.38 8.89
N ALA A 37 8.00 13.82 7.78
CA ALA A 37 7.56 15.20 7.61
C ALA A 37 6.25 15.53 8.36
N GLN A 38 5.55 14.54 8.89
CA GLN A 38 4.30 14.76 9.63
C GLN A 38 4.55 15.41 10.99
N ALA A 39 3.55 16.14 11.49
CA ALA A 39 3.57 16.65 12.85
C ALA A 39 3.22 15.54 13.85
N TRP A 40 4.05 15.33 14.86
CA TRP A 40 3.86 14.33 15.92
C TRP A 40 3.69 15.01 17.30
N PRO A 41 2.92 14.43 18.23
CA PRO A 41 2.15 13.19 18.11
C PRO A 41 0.94 13.32 17.16
N ARG A 42 0.52 12.21 16.55
CA ARG A 42 -0.60 12.15 15.59
C ARG A 42 -1.78 11.37 16.15
N PRO A 43 -3.03 11.69 15.76
CA PRO A 43 -4.18 10.89 16.14
C PRO A 43 -4.10 9.49 15.52
N VAL A 44 -4.34 8.45 16.31
CA VAL A 44 -4.53 7.07 15.82
C VAL A 44 -5.70 7.07 14.82
N PRO A 45 -5.54 6.52 13.60
CA PRO A 45 -6.63 6.47 12.62
C PRO A 45 -7.69 5.45 13.03
N ASP A 46 -8.94 5.69 12.60
CA ASP A 46 -9.98 4.68 12.72
C ASP A 46 -9.81 3.64 11.61
N VAL A 47 -9.32 2.46 12.01
CA VAL A 47 -9.06 1.33 11.11
C VAL A 47 -9.89 0.11 11.49
N VAL A 48 -10.95 0.28 12.30
CA VAL A 48 -11.87 -0.83 12.62
C VAL A 48 -12.63 -1.25 11.36
N GLY A 49 -12.79 -2.55 11.18
CA GLY A 49 -13.37 -3.17 9.99
C GLY A 49 -12.39 -3.33 8.82
N LEU A 50 -11.21 -2.71 8.86
CA LEU A 50 -10.23 -2.87 7.78
C LEU A 50 -9.65 -4.27 7.78
N MET A 51 -9.33 -4.76 6.59
CA MET A 51 -8.75 -6.07 6.41
C MET A 51 -7.26 -6.10 6.78
N PHE A 52 -6.84 -7.17 7.44
CA PHE A 52 -5.44 -7.55 7.64
C PHE A 52 -5.00 -8.48 6.51
N GLU A 53 -3.86 -8.17 5.86
CA GLU A 53 -3.32 -9.05 4.82
C GLU A 53 -2.24 -9.99 5.39
N PRO A 54 -2.53 -11.30 5.55
CA PRO A 54 -1.64 -12.22 6.26
C PRO A 54 -0.35 -12.54 5.50
N TYR A 55 -0.35 -12.41 4.17
CA TYR A 55 0.81 -12.73 3.33
C TYR A 55 1.86 -11.62 3.33
N SER A 56 1.41 -10.38 3.18
CA SER A 56 2.29 -9.21 3.25
C SER A 56 2.58 -8.81 4.70
N LYS A 57 1.82 -9.34 5.67
CA LYS A 57 1.86 -9.01 7.10
C LYS A 57 1.67 -7.51 7.34
N ARG A 58 0.89 -6.86 6.48
CA ARG A 58 0.65 -5.40 6.49
C ARG A 58 -0.67 -5.06 7.17
N ILE A 59 -0.67 -3.94 7.90
CA ILE A 59 -1.83 -3.38 8.59
C ILE A 59 -1.92 -1.87 8.31
N PRO A 60 -3.09 -1.36 7.94
CA PRO A 60 -4.16 -2.04 7.20
C PRO A 60 -3.73 -2.29 5.74
N ALA A 61 -4.53 -3.06 4.98
CA ALA A 61 -4.35 -3.18 3.52
C ALA A 61 -4.40 -1.78 2.86
N GLY A 62 -3.50 -1.54 1.91
CA GLY A 62 -3.20 -0.21 1.36
C GLY A 62 -2.02 -0.26 0.38
N SER A 63 -2.08 0.47 -0.74
CA SER A 63 -0.96 0.67 -1.68
C SER A 63 0.37 1.00 -0.98
N SER A 64 0.31 1.84 0.07
CA SER A 64 1.44 2.28 0.90
C SER A 64 1.48 1.64 2.29
N GLY A 65 0.78 0.53 2.52
CA GLY A 65 0.66 -0.10 3.85
C GLY A 65 -0.44 0.49 4.72
N GLY A 66 -1.35 1.27 4.14
CA GLY A 66 -2.57 1.74 4.79
C GLY A 66 -2.37 2.88 5.79
N ALA A 67 -3.44 3.26 6.49
CA ALA A 67 -3.44 4.36 7.44
C ALA A 67 -2.48 4.23 8.61
N LEU A 68 -2.01 3.02 8.95
CA LEU A 68 -1.03 2.82 10.01
C LEU A 68 0.43 2.84 9.51
N ALA A 69 0.69 2.95 8.21
CA ALA A 69 2.04 2.80 7.65
C ALA A 69 3.11 3.77 8.20
N CYS A 70 2.70 4.88 8.80
CA CYS A 70 3.63 5.84 9.40
C CYS A 70 4.02 5.55 10.87
N TRP A 71 3.45 4.52 11.51
CA TRP A 71 3.81 4.12 12.88
C TRP A 71 4.85 3.01 12.88
N ASP A 72 5.82 3.07 13.80
CA ASP A 72 6.98 2.18 13.80
C ASP A 72 6.78 0.89 14.65
N ASP A 73 5.88 0.90 15.65
CA ASP A 73 5.55 -0.28 16.48
C ASP A 73 4.05 -0.62 16.37
N ILE A 74 3.70 -1.40 15.34
CA ILE A 74 2.34 -1.89 15.14
C ILE A 74 2.29 -3.38 15.44
N ARG A 75 1.26 -3.82 16.18
CA ARG A 75 1.06 -5.22 16.55
C ARG A 75 -0.33 -5.69 16.17
N ALA A 76 -0.38 -6.84 15.49
CA ALA A 76 -1.62 -7.47 15.04
C ALA A 76 -1.95 -8.65 15.95
N ILE A 77 -2.78 -8.46 16.96
CA ILE A 77 -3.03 -9.54 17.91
C ILE A 77 -4.30 -10.30 17.54
N THR A 78 -4.13 -11.57 17.17
CA THR A 78 -5.23 -12.50 16.90
C THR A 78 -6.05 -12.80 18.16
N GLU A 79 -7.23 -13.42 18.00
CA GLU A 79 -8.04 -13.90 19.14
C GLU A 79 -7.26 -14.86 20.06
N SER A 80 -6.35 -15.65 19.50
CA SER A 80 -5.43 -16.53 20.25
C SER A 80 -4.28 -15.81 20.98
N GLY A 81 -4.19 -14.48 20.86
CA GLY A 81 -3.15 -13.68 21.52
C GLY A 81 -1.80 -13.65 20.80
N ARG A 82 -1.72 -14.19 19.56
CA ARG A 82 -0.49 -14.21 18.77
C ARG A 82 -0.34 -12.93 17.95
N ASP A 83 0.89 -12.48 17.76
CA ASP A 83 1.20 -11.33 16.90
C ASP A 83 1.39 -11.76 15.44
N ALA A 84 0.37 -11.50 14.61
CA ALA A 84 0.32 -11.84 13.20
C ALA A 84 1.32 -11.05 12.34
N THR A 85 1.87 -9.93 12.85
CA THR A 85 2.96 -9.20 12.16
C THR A 85 4.28 -9.98 12.21
N ARG A 86 4.46 -10.84 13.21
CA ARG A 86 5.72 -11.57 13.44
C ARG A 86 5.68 -12.97 12.88
N ALA A 87 4.60 -13.69 13.12
CA ALA A 87 4.37 -15.03 12.58
C ALA A 87 3.13 -14.99 11.70
N ALA A 88 3.19 -15.62 10.51
CA ALA A 88 1.99 -15.79 9.70
C ALA A 88 0.94 -16.50 10.57
N ALA A 89 -0.16 -15.81 10.85
CA ALA A 89 -1.22 -16.31 11.69
C ALA A 89 -2.51 -16.29 10.87
N GLY A 90 -3.10 -17.47 10.67
CA GLY A 90 -4.48 -17.62 10.24
C GLY A 90 -4.79 -17.27 8.78
N GLY A 91 -6.09 -17.23 8.51
CA GLY A 91 -6.69 -16.80 7.24
C GLY A 91 -6.87 -15.29 7.18
N TRP A 92 -7.80 -14.84 6.33
CA TRP A 92 -8.17 -13.43 6.24
C TRP A 92 -8.91 -12.99 7.51
N ASP A 93 -8.39 -11.95 8.17
CA ASP A 93 -8.96 -11.36 9.38
C ASP A 93 -9.28 -9.87 9.13
N THR A 94 -10.14 -9.32 9.98
CA THR A 94 -10.47 -7.89 10.02
C THR A 94 -10.05 -7.29 11.37
N ILE A 95 -9.77 -5.99 11.39
CA ILE A 95 -9.45 -5.26 12.60
C ILE A 95 -10.74 -5.05 13.41
N ALA A 96 -10.85 -5.72 14.54
CA ALA A 96 -12.00 -5.61 15.44
C ALA A 96 -11.89 -4.41 16.40
N SER A 97 -10.66 -4.04 16.78
CA SER A 97 -10.42 -2.87 17.64
C SER A 97 -8.97 -2.38 17.54
N VAL A 98 -8.74 -1.16 17.98
CA VAL A 98 -7.44 -0.49 17.98
C VAL A 98 -7.17 0.10 19.37
N ALA A 99 -5.92 -0.03 19.83
CA ALA A 99 -5.43 0.53 21.08
C ALA A 99 -4.07 1.22 20.83
N PRO A 100 -3.89 2.49 21.22
CA PRO A 100 -4.91 3.39 21.80
C PRO A 100 -6.11 3.64 20.88
N PRO A 101 -7.28 4.05 21.42
CA PRO A 101 -8.48 4.26 20.60
C PRO A 101 -8.26 5.32 19.51
N PRO A 102 -8.97 5.23 18.37
CA PRO A 102 -8.91 6.25 17.32
C PRO A 102 -9.06 7.68 17.85
N GLY A 103 -8.28 8.61 17.31
CA GLY A 103 -8.20 10.00 17.74
C GLY A 103 -7.21 10.28 18.88
N THR A 104 -6.69 9.25 19.56
CA THR A 104 -5.66 9.42 20.60
C THR A 104 -4.35 9.91 19.97
N LEU A 105 -3.75 10.97 20.50
CA LEU A 105 -2.44 11.44 20.05
C LEU A 105 -1.33 10.50 20.55
N VAL A 106 -0.58 9.94 19.62
CA VAL A 106 0.54 9.02 19.88
C VAL A 106 1.77 9.46 19.09
N ASP A 107 2.94 9.30 19.72
CA ASP A 107 4.22 9.47 19.02
C ASP A 107 4.45 8.31 18.05
N ARG A 108 5.38 8.52 17.10
CA ARG A 108 5.65 7.59 16.00
C ARG A 108 6.12 6.21 16.48
N ASP A 109 6.90 6.19 17.56
CA ASP A 109 7.52 5.00 18.15
C ASP A 109 6.65 4.35 19.24
N GLN A 110 5.50 4.94 19.56
CA GLN A 110 4.58 4.34 20.54
C GLN A 110 3.81 3.16 19.94
N PRO A 111 3.57 2.11 20.74
CA PRO A 111 2.92 0.91 20.24
C PRO A 111 1.44 1.16 19.90
N ILE A 112 1.05 0.76 18.69
CA ILE A 112 -0.35 0.58 18.30
C ILE A 112 -0.65 -0.91 18.23
N THR A 113 -1.63 -1.35 19.02
CA THR A 113 -2.17 -2.71 18.97
C THR A 113 -3.50 -2.72 18.23
N VAL A 114 -3.59 -3.52 17.16
CA VAL A 114 -4.87 -3.88 16.57
C VAL A 114 -5.25 -5.29 17.02
N ARG A 115 -6.53 -5.50 17.34
CA ARG A 115 -7.08 -6.83 17.58
C ARG A 115 -7.72 -7.32 16.30
N LEU A 116 -7.38 -8.55 15.91
CA LEU A 116 -7.94 -9.20 14.74
C LEU A 116 -9.08 -10.13 15.13
N ALA A 117 -10.11 -10.17 14.28
CA ALA A 117 -11.19 -11.13 14.34
C ALA A 117 -11.38 -11.78 12.95
N PRO A 118 -11.89 -13.01 12.88
CA PRO A 118 -12.23 -13.65 11.62
C PRO A 118 -13.10 -12.74 10.75
N MET A 119 -12.80 -12.71 9.46
CA MET A 119 -13.58 -11.95 8.49
C MET A 119 -15.01 -12.50 8.38
N ASP A 120 -16.00 -11.62 8.47
CA ASP A 120 -17.40 -11.94 8.17
C ASP A 120 -17.66 -11.76 6.67
N TYR A 121 -17.80 -12.88 5.97
CA TYR A 121 -18.08 -12.90 4.53
C TYR A 121 -19.55 -12.61 4.19
N ASP A 122 -20.45 -12.69 5.16
CA ASP A 122 -21.88 -12.45 4.98
C ASP A 122 -22.29 -11.00 5.32
N ALA A 123 -21.36 -10.22 5.88
CA ALA A 123 -21.62 -8.83 6.24
C ALA A 123 -21.92 -7.95 5.00
N PRO A 124 -22.86 -6.99 5.10
CA PRO A 124 -23.24 -6.14 3.98
C PRO A 124 -22.06 -5.37 3.39
N LYS A 125 -21.85 -5.50 2.08
CA LYS A 125 -20.82 -4.75 1.36
C LYS A 125 -21.10 -3.25 1.42
N SER A 126 -20.09 -2.46 1.77
CA SER A 126 -20.16 -0.98 1.74
C SER A 126 -20.08 -0.40 0.32
N PHE A 127 -19.55 -1.18 -0.63
CA PHE A 127 -19.38 -0.79 -2.03
C PHE A 127 -19.87 -1.89 -2.97
N ALA A 128 -20.34 -1.48 -4.15
CA ALA A 128 -20.62 -2.37 -5.27
C ALA A 128 -19.62 -2.05 -6.39
N ALA A 129 -18.35 -2.41 -6.17
CA ALA A 129 -17.24 -2.07 -7.05
C ALA A 129 -17.46 -2.52 -8.50
N CYS A 130 -18.07 -3.70 -8.69
CA CYS A 130 -18.34 -4.22 -10.02
C CYS A 130 -19.52 -3.55 -10.74
N GLU A 131 -20.28 -2.69 -10.07
CA GLU A 131 -21.37 -1.92 -10.65
C GLU A 131 -20.92 -0.52 -11.12
N TRP A 132 -19.67 -0.12 -10.84
CA TRP A 132 -19.12 1.14 -11.35
C TRP A 132 -18.91 1.12 -12.86
N VAL A 133 -18.65 -0.04 -13.46
CA VAL A 133 -18.60 -0.23 -14.91
C VAL A 133 -19.27 -1.55 -15.27
N SER A 134 -20.25 -1.51 -16.17
CA SER A 134 -20.93 -2.73 -16.62
C SER A 134 -20.03 -3.55 -17.55
N THR A 135 -20.29 -4.86 -17.67
CA THR A 135 -19.55 -5.72 -18.60
C THR A 135 -19.68 -5.26 -20.05
N THR A 136 -20.84 -4.74 -20.46
CA THR A 136 -21.04 -4.19 -21.81
C THR A 136 -20.11 -3.00 -22.05
N GLU A 137 -20.02 -2.07 -21.11
CA GLU A 137 -19.13 -0.90 -21.25
C GLU A 137 -17.66 -1.30 -21.28
N VAL A 138 -17.25 -2.29 -20.47
CA VAL A 138 -15.88 -2.80 -20.56
C VAL A 138 -15.61 -3.41 -21.93
N SER A 139 -16.53 -4.21 -22.47
CA SER A 139 -16.40 -4.76 -23.82
C SER A 139 -16.26 -3.67 -24.87
N ASP A 140 -17.09 -2.61 -24.78
CA ASP A 140 -17.09 -1.51 -25.73
C ASP A 140 -15.79 -0.67 -25.65
N ILE A 141 -15.31 -0.37 -24.44
CA ILE A 141 -14.10 0.45 -24.22
C ILE A 141 -12.84 -0.29 -24.71
N PHE A 142 -12.71 -1.57 -24.40
CA PHE A 142 -11.49 -2.34 -24.67
C PHE A 142 -11.58 -3.21 -25.93
N GLY A 143 -12.73 -3.23 -26.61
CA GLY A 143 -12.97 -4.08 -27.79
C GLY A 143 -12.88 -5.57 -27.48
N PHE A 144 -13.26 -5.97 -26.26
CA PHE A 144 -13.25 -7.38 -25.88
C PHE A 144 -14.42 -8.13 -26.55
N THR A 145 -14.11 -9.30 -27.11
CA THR A 145 -15.10 -10.19 -27.71
C THR A 145 -15.40 -11.33 -26.77
N GLY A 146 -16.68 -11.61 -26.54
CA GLY A 146 -17.14 -12.70 -25.68
C GLY A 146 -17.59 -12.24 -24.29
N PRO A 147 -17.97 -13.18 -23.41
CA PRO A 147 -18.44 -12.85 -22.07
C PRO A 147 -17.29 -12.26 -21.24
N ILE A 148 -17.58 -11.19 -20.50
CA ILE A 148 -16.66 -10.65 -19.49
C ILE A 148 -17.05 -11.23 -18.14
N GLU A 149 -16.09 -11.88 -17.48
CA GLU A 149 -16.19 -12.30 -16.10
C GLU A 149 -15.84 -11.12 -15.19
N ARG A 150 -16.55 -11.01 -14.07
CA ARG A 150 -16.30 -10.01 -13.02
C ARG A 150 -15.93 -10.73 -11.74
N ASP A 151 -14.87 -10.27 -11.10
CA ASP A 151 -14.46 -10.73 -9.78
C ASP A 151 -14.39 -9.54 -8.85
N GLU A 152 -15.31 -9.51 -7.88
CA GLU A 152 -15.45 -8.39 -6.96
C GLU A 152 -14.68 -8.68 -5.67
N TYR A 153 -13.75 -7.80 -5.34
CA TYR A 153 -13.03 -7.83 -4.09
C TYR A 153 -13.48 -6.67 -3.21
N VAL A 154 -14.55 -6.94 -2.45
CA VAL A 154 -15.12 -6.00 -1.48
C VAL A 154 -15.46 -6.77 -0.23
N SER A 155 -14.86 -6.34 0.87
CA SER A 155 -15.21 -6.76 2.22
C SER A 155 -15.91 -5.65 2.98
N THR A 156 -16.63 -6.02 4.04
CA THR A 156 -17.09 -5.02 5.01
C THR A 156 -15.88 -4.28 5.56
N GLY A 157 -15.93 -2.95 5.50
CA GLY A 157 -14.82 -2.09 5.91
C GLY A 157 -13.63 -2.10 4.95
N SER A 158 -13.75 -2.62 3.72
CA SER A 158 -12.66 -2.47 2.74
C SER A 158 -12.35 -1.00 2.48
N VAL A 159 -11.07 -0.64 2.56
CA VAL A 159 -10.56 0.67 2.16
C VAL A 159 -10.06 0.72 0.72
N GLU A 160 -10.07 -0.45 0.06
CA GLU A 160 -9.65 -0.62 -1.32
C GLU A 160 -10.67 -1.50 -2.09
N PRO A 161 -11.99 -1.19 -2.06
CA PRO A 161 -12.97 -1.91 -2.87
C PRO A 161 -12.52 -1.93 -4.34
N SER A 162 -12.55 -3.11 -4.94
CA SER A 162 -12.07 -3.30 -6.31
C SER A 162 -12.90 -4.32 -7.08
N CYS A 163 -12.90 -4.17 -8.40
CA CYS A 163 -13.47 -5.12 -9.34
C CYS A 163 -12.47 -5.42 -10.45
N THR A 164 -12.25 -6.71 -10.69
CA THR A 164 -11.46 -7.21 -11.83
C THR A 164 -12.41 -7.66 -12.94
N TYR A 165 -12.15 -7.19 -14.16
CA TYR A 165 -12.86 -7.60 -15.36
C TYR A 165 -11.94 -8.46 -16.23
N ARG A 166 -12.39 -9.67 -16.56
CA ARG A 166 -11.60 -10.64 -17.34
C ARG A 166 -12.36 -11.04 -18.60
N SER A 167 -11.66 -11.09 -19.72
CA SER A 167 -12.19 -11.65 -20.95
C SER A 167 -11.44 -12.94 -21.33
N PRO A 168 -12.08 -13.91 -21.99
CA PRO A 168 -11.45 -15.16 -22.40
C PRO A 168 -10.14 -14.93 -23.18
N GLY A 169 -9.05 -15.49 -22.67
CA GLY A 169 -7.74 -15.46 -23.35
C GLY A 169 -7.09 -14.07 -23.48
N ARG A 170 -7.63 -13.03 -22.84
CA ARG A 170 -7.01 -11.69 -22.83
C ARG A 170 -6.92 -11.09 -21.45
N THR A 171 -6.13 -10.03 -21.41
CA THR A 171 -5.65 -9.36 -20.22
C THR A 171 -6.71 -8.49 -19.54
N ALA A 172 -6.74 -8.58 -18.21
CA ALA A 172 -7.77 -8.01 -17.35
C ALA A 172 -7.63 -6.50 -17.15
N VAL A 173 -8.73 -5.87 -16.72
CA VAL A 173 -8.72 -4.51 -16.17
C VAL A 173 -9.15 -4.59 -14.71
N LEU A 174 -8.40 -3.95 -13.82
CA LEU A 174 -8.74 -3.81 -12.41
C LEU A 174 -9.18 -2.37 -12.16
N SER A 175 -10.35 -2.20 -11.55
CA SER A 175 -10.77 -0.94 -10.95
C SER A 175 -10.59 -1.02 -9.44
N ARG A 176 -10.09 0.05 -8.81
CA ARG A 176 -9.94 0.13 -7.36
C ARG A 176 -10.26 1.55 -6.91
N LEU A 177 -10.97 1.68 -5.80
CA LEU A 177 -11.12 2.95 -5.09
C LEU A 177 -10.40 2.84 -3.76
N LEU A 178 -9.40 3.68 -3.54
CA LEU A 178 -8.74 3.90 -2.27
C LEU A 178 -9.48 5.00 -1.50
N VAL A 179 -9.85 4.75 -0.25
CA VAL A 179 -10.46 5.74 0.65
C VAL A 179 -9.55 6.04 1.86
N SER A 180 -9.95 6.93 2.76
CA SER A 180 -9.06 7.49 3.80
C SER A 180 -8.24 6.48 4.61
N GLY A 181 -8.74 5.25 4.85
CA GLY A 181 -7.99 4.22 5.56
C GLY A 181 -6.90 3.51 4.75
N ALA A 182 -6.83 3.71 3.43
CA ALA A 182 -5.82 3.14 2.54
C ALA A 182 -4.51 3.94 2.49
N PHE A 183 -4.50 5.18 2.98
CA PHE A 183 -3.36 6.10 2.84
C PHE A 183 -2.63 6.31 4.16
N ALA A 184 -1.30 6.31 4.12
CA ALA A 184 -0.45 6.60 5.29
C ALA A 184 -0.64 8.02 5.86
N VAL A 185 -1.01 8.96 4.99
CA VAL A 185 -1.26 10.36 5.33
C VAL A 185 -2.59 10.80 4.73
N ASP A 186 -2.65 10.93 3.41
CA ASP A 186 -3.83 11.26 2.63
C ASP A 186 -3.62 10.88 1.15
N ALA A 187 -4.69 10.96 0.36
CA ALA A 187 -4.72 10.60 -1.05
C ALA A 187 -3.85 11.51 -1.91
N GLU A 188 -3.72 12.79 -1.57
CA GLU A 188 -2.91 13.75 -2.33
C GLU A 188 -1.42 13.46 -2.14
N ALA A 189 -1.01 13.14 -0.91
CA ALA A 189 0.33 12.71 -0.58
C ALA A 189 0.66 11.39 -1.31
N ASP A 190 -0.21 10.38 -1.26
CA ASP A 190 -0.01 9.11 -1.96
C ASP A 190 0.06 9.31 -3.48
N TYR A 191 -0.83 10.13 -4.04
CA TYR A 191 -0.78 10.56 -5.42
C TYR A 191 0.57 11.24 -5.74
N SER A 192 1.12 12.07 -4.86
CA SER A 192 2.41 12.72 -5.10
C SER A 192 3.62 11.78 -5.07
N LEU A 193 3.51 10.59 -4.45
CA LEU A 193 4.64 9.65 -4.28
C LEU A 193 5.04 8.94 -5.56
N ILE A 194 4.14 8.80 -6.54
CA ILE A 194 4.45 8.05 -7.77
C ILE A 194 5.42 8.87 -8.62
N PRO A 195 6.63 8.34 -8.91
CA PRO A 195 7.66 9.08 -9.62
C PRO A 195 7.21 9.42 -11.05
N TYR A 196 7.34 10.69 -11.41
CA TYR A 196 6.86 11.27 -12.68
C TYR A 196 7.48 10.69 -13.97
N GLY A 197 8.52 9.85 -13.89
CA GLY A 197 9.35 9.48 -15.05
C GLY A 197 8.59 8.82 -16.21
N ASN A 198 7.49 8.12 -15.91
CA ASN A 198 6.62 7.44 -16.88
C ASN A 198 5.14 7.87 -16.77
N ALA A 199 4.88 8.96 -16.02
CA ALA A 199 3.54 9.48 -15.80
C ALA A 199 3.24 10.65 -16.75
N THR A 200 2.09 10.61 -17.42
CA THR A 200 1.58 11.70 -18.25
C THR A 200 0.28 12.22 -17.67
N ALA A 201 0.18 13.53 -17.47
CA ALA A 201 -1.05 14.15 -16.98
C ALA A 201 -2.21 13.90 -17.97
N ILE A 202 -3.38 13.55 -17.45
CA ILE A 202 -4.62 13.38 -18.22
C ILE A 202 -5.41 14.67 -18.12
N THR A 203 -5.89 15.17 -19.26
CA THR A 203 -6.81 16.30 -19.31
C THR A 203 -8.23 15.82 -19.59
N GLY A 204 -9.24 16.61 -19.22
CA GLY A 204 -10.65 16.32 -19.56
C GLY A 204 -11.45 15.51 -18.53
N LEU A 205 -10.84 15.07 -17.42
CA LEU A 205 -11.55 14.46 -16.29
C LEU A 205 -12.04 15.49 -15.25
N GLY A 206 -11.70 16.77 -15.40
CA GLY A 206 -12.06 17.82 -14.45
C GLY A 206 -11.38 17.69 -13.07
N ARG A 207 -10.41 16.79 -12.95
CA ARG A 207 -9.72 16.39 -11.72
C ARG A 207 -8.24 16.17 -12.01
N ALA A 208 -7.41 16.18 -10.96
CA ALA A 208 -6.01 15.79 -11.09
C ALA A 208 -5.93 14.30 -11.43
N ALA A 209 -5.38 13.99 -12.61
CA ALA A 209 -5.32 12.64 -13.13
C ALA A 209 -4.06 12.43 -13.96
N ARG A 210 -3.59 11.19 -14.01
CA ARG A 210 -2.41 10.81 -14.80
C ARG A 210 -2.54 9.38 -15.31
N CYS A 211 -1.88 9.11 -16.42
CA CYS A 211 -1.61 7.75 -16.87
C CYS A 211 -0.14 7.43 -16.64
N ILE A 212 0.13 6.28 -16.04
CA ILE A 212 1.47 5.74 -15.80
C ILE A 212 1.65 4.54 -16.72
N THR A 213 2.75 4.55 -17.49
CA THR A 213 2.96 3.53 -18.53
C THR A 213 4.14 2.62 -18.25
N GLY A 214 4.07 1.39 -18.75
CA GLY A 214 5.20 0.45 -18.68
C GLY A 214 5.51 -0.03 -17.26
N LEU A 215 4.52 -0.04 -16.38
CA LEU A 215 4.64 -0.63 -15.05
C LEU A 215 4.82 -2.15 -15.16
N GLN A 216 5.47 -2.74 -14.17
CA GLN A 216 5.77 -4.17 -14.13
C GLN A 216 5.18 -4.80 -12.87
N GLY A 217 4.31 -5.80 -13.05
CA GLY A 217 3.70 -6.56 -11.97
C GLY A 217 4.64 -7.63 -11.40
N ALA A 218 4.21 -8.29 -10.33
CA ALA A 218 5.01 -9.29 -9.60
C ALA A 218 5.49 -10.49 -10.45
N GLN A 219 4.83 -10.78 -11.58
CA GLN A 219 5.20 -11.85 -12.51
C GLN A 219 5.86 -11.34 -13.79
N GLY A 220 6.35 -10.09 -13.78
CA GLY A 220 6.95 -9.46 -14.96
C GLY A 220 5.94 -9.00 -16.02
N SER A 221 4.65 -9.19 -15.79
CA SER A 221 3.58 -8.69 -16.65
C SER A 221 3.61 -7.17 -16.72
N ARG A 222 3.51 -6.62 -17.93
CA ARG A 222 3.42 -5.17 -18.11
C ARG A 222 1.97 -4.70 -17.93
N TYR A 223 1.80 -3.54 -17.33
CA TYR A 223 0.51 -2.87 -17.24
C TYR A 223 0.69 -1.36 -17.35
N ASN A 224 -0.40 -0.69 -17.69
CA ASN A 224 -0.54 0.76 -17.55
C ASN A 224 -1.60 1.02 -16.49
N GLU A 225 -1.55 2.17 -15.87
CA GLU A 225 -2.42 2.56 -14.78
C GLU A 225 -2.91 3.99 -14.98
N VAL A 226 -4.18 4.24 -14.68
CA VAL A 226 -4.72 5.59 -14.58
C VAL A 226 -5.10 5.86 -13.14
N ASP A 227 -4.50 6.91 -12.58
CA ASP A 227 -4.82 7.42 -11.25
C ASP A 227 -5.66 8.69 -11.39
N VAL A 228 -6.71 8.78 -10.60
CA VAL A 228 -7.55 9.98 -10.51
C VAL A 228 -7.76 10.36 -9.06
N LEU A 229 -7.25 11.53 -8.67
CA LEU A 229 -7.48 12.11 -7.35
C LEU A 229 -8.92 12.61 -7.27
N LEU A 230 -9.68 12.06 -6.31
CA LEU A 230 -11.09 12.38 -6.08
C LEU A 230 -11.25 13.24 -4.83
N ASP A 231 -12.40 13.88 -4.71
CA ASP A 231 -12.75 14.63 -3.49
C ASP A 231 -12.95 13.68 -2.30
N GLY A 232 -12.77 14.21 -1.09
CA GLY A 232 -13.05 13.48 0.15
C GLY A 232 -11.96 12.49 0.54
N ASN A 233 -10.68 12.79 0.21
CA ASN A 233 -9.54 11.94 0.53
C ASN A 233 -9.68 10.54 -0.09
N ARG A 234 -9.88 10.50 -1.42
CA ARG A 234 -10.10 9.30 -2.22
C ARG A 234 -9.22 9.31 -3.47
N LEU A 235 -8.74 8.14 -3.89
CA LEU A 235 -7.98 7.93 -5.13
C LEU A 235 -8.61 6.78 -5.90
N PHE A 236 -8.92 6.99 -7.18
CA PHE A 236 -9.37 5.91 -8.05
C PHE A 236 -8.23 5.45 -8.96
N GLU A 237 -8.06 4.13 -9.06
CA GLU A 237 -7.06 3.48 -9.90
C GLU A 237 -7.75 2.59 -10.93
N ALA A 238 -7.31 2.68 -12.20
CA ALA A 238 -7.65 1.74 -13.25
C ALA A 238 -6.38 1.12 -13.84
N GLN A 239 -6.16 -0.16 -13.55
CA GLN A 239 -4.99 -0.92 -14.04
C GLN A 239 -5.37 -1.78 -15.23
N GLY A 240 -4.76 -1.51 -16.38
CA GLY A 240 -4.89 -2.30 -17.59
C GLY A 240 -3.76 -3.31 -17.72
N LEU A 241 -3.99 -4.55 -17.27
CA LEU A 241 -3.02 -5.61 -17.44
C LEU A 241 -2.75 -5.83 -18.94
N GLY A 242 -1.54 -6.21 -19.30
CA GLY A 242 -1.14 -6.37 -20.71
C GLY A 242 -0.91 -5.03 -21.41
N ALA A 243 -0.67 -3.98 -20.62
CA ALA A 243 -0.42 -2.62 -21.07
C ALA A 243 -1.57 -2.05 -21.93
N GLN A 244 -2.81 -2.13 -21.41
CA GLN A 244 -3.95 -1.49 -22.10
C GLN A 244 -3.67 0.00 -22.31
N PRO A 245 -4.04 0.56 -23.48
CA PRO A 245 -3.86 1.97 -23.80
C PRO A 245 -4.43 2.94 -22.74
N CYS A 246 -3.71 4.04 -22.48
CA CYS A 246 -4.10 5.05 -21.51
C CYS A 246 -5.43 5.74 -21.83
N ASP A 247 -5.76 5.94 -23.11
CA ASP A 247 -7.01 6.54 -23.57
C ASP A 247 -8.23 5.65 -23.26
N GLN A 248 -8.07 4.33 -23.42
CA GLN A 248 -9.09 3.36 -23.00
C GLN A 248 -9.25 3.34 -21.47
N LEU A 249 -8.14 3.30 -20.73
CA LEU A 249 -8.17 3.36 -19.25
C LEU A 249 -8.76 4.69 -18.74
N THR A 250 -8.49 5.81 -19.42
CA THR A 250 -9.08 7.12 -19.10
C THR A 250 -10.60 7.11 -19.30
N THR A 251 -11.07 6.52 -20.40
CA THR A 251 -12.50 6.38 -20.69
C THR A 251 -13.17 5.49 -19.64
N PHE A 252 -12.53 4.37 -19.28
CA PHE A 252 -12.98 3.48 -18.22
C PHE A 252 -13.05 4.19 -16.86
N ALA A 253 -12.00 4.92 -16.47
CA ALA A 253 -11.97 5.67 -15.23
C ALA A 253 -13.07 6.73 -15.16
N LYS A 254 -13.31 7.46 -16.26
CA LYS A 254 -14.42 8.42 -16.34
C LYS A 254 -15.77 7.74 -16.10
N THR A 255 -16.04 6.63 -16.78
CA THR A 255 -17.28 5.86 -16.64
C THR A 255 -17.49 5.37 -15.20
N ALA A 256 -16.43 4.90 -14.54
CA ALA A 256 -16.48 4.48 -13.15
C ALA A 256 -16.78 5.65 -12.20
N ILE A 257 -16.02 6.75 -12.34
CA ILE A 257 -16.10 7.91 -11.44
C ILE A 257 -17.46 8.60 -11.48
N ASP A 258 -18.13 8.59 -12.63
CA ASP A 258 -19.50 9.13 -12.75
C ASP A 258 -20.54 8.37 -11.89
N ARG A 259 -20.16 7.24 -11.28
CA ARG A 259 -21.00 6.38 -10.42
C ARG A 259 -20.49 6.25 -8.96
N LEU A 260 -19.41 6.95 -8.60
CA LEU A 260 -18.77 6.93 -7.27
C LEU A 260 -19.29 7.99 -6.28
#